data_AF-A0A656AUK1-F1
#
_entry.id   AF-A0A656AUK1-F1
#
_cell.length_a   1.000
_cell.length_b   1.000
_cell.length_c   1.000
_cell.angle_alpha   90.00
_cell.angle_beta   90.00
_cell.angle_gamma   90.00
#
_symmetry.space_group_name_H-M   'P 1'
#
loop_
_entity.id
_entity.type
_entity.pdbx_description
1 polymer ?
#
loop_
_entity_poly.entity_id
_entity_poly.type
_entity_poly.pdbx_seq_one_letter_code
_entity_poly.pdbx_strand_id
1 'polypeptide(L)'
;MQTEIDPIAASAMRMITAFAAHSLLRLTGARIARPTQIITLNIFLVTALNGFIAMAVGMTLILYALREGNVGMVALLSSTTPIMLLPLLWIYTKQCPNRYAWLGAILAVGGTSLLVS
;
A
#
# COMPACT_ATOMS: atom_id res chain seq x y z
N MET A 1 -11.74 18.17 18.31
CA MET A 1 -11.44 17.01 19.18
C MET A 1 -11.23 15.79 18.29
N GLN A 2 -10.05 15.67 17.68
CA GLN A 2 -9.64 14.41 17.08
C GLN A 2 -9.33 13.50 18.26
N THR A 3 -10.15 12.46 18.45
CA THR A 3 -9.92 11.43 19.47
C THR A 3 -8.46 10.98 19.40
N GLU A 4 -7.77 11.02 20.54
CA GLU A 4 -6.39 10.53 20.78
C GLU A 4 -6.29 9.01 20.58
N ILE A 5 -6.83 8.49 19.47
CA ILE A 5 -6.69 7.10 19.11
C ILE A 5 -5.28 6.96 18.57
N ASP A 6 -4.46 6.19 19.28
CA ASP A 6 -3.15 5.77 18.81
C ASP A 6 -3.30 5.20 17.38
N PRO A 7 -2.67 5.82 16.37
CA PRO A 7 -2.75 5.37 14.99
C PRO A 7 -2.35 3.89 14.79
N ILE A 8 -1.50 3.37 15.67
CA ILE A 8 -1.10 1.97 15.71
C ILE A 8 -2.29 1.10 16.15
N ALA A 9 -3.01 1.50 17.20
CA ALA A 9 -4.20 0.81 17.67
C ALA A 9 -5.32 0.82 16.62
N ALA A 10 -5.54 1.95 15.94
CA ALA A 10 -6.48 2.04 14.82
C ALA A 10 -6.10 1.09 13.67
N SER A 11 -4.81 1.01 13.34
CA SER A 11 -4.27 0.12 12.31
C SER A 11 -4.41 -1.35 12.67
N ALA A 12 -4.18 -1.71 13.94
CA ALA A 12 -4.36 -3.06 14.45
C ALA A 12 -5.82 -3.51 14.37
N MET A 13 -6.76 -2.65 14.79
CA MET A 13 -8.21 -2.92 14.68
C MET A 13 -8.64 -3.15 13.23
N ARG A 14 -8.11 -2.35 12.29
CA ARG A 14 -8.35 -2.53 10.85
C ARG A 14 -7.85 -3.89 10.35
N MET A 15 -6.64 -4.32 10.75
CA MET A 15 -6.09 -5.63 10.39
C MET A 15 -6.92 -6.79 10.95
N ILE A 16 -7.28 -6.73 12.23
CA ILE A 16 -8.08 -7.78 12.89
C ILE A 16 -9.44 -7.90 12.21
N THR A 17 -10.09 -6.77 11.93
CA THR A 17 -11.39 -6.75 11.24
C THR A 17 -11.28 -7.31 9.82
N ALA A 18 -10.25 -6.91 9.07
CA ALA A 18 -10.01 -7.43 7.72
C ALA A 18 -9.73 -8.95 7.73
N PHE A 19 -8.94 -9.43 8.70
CA PHE A 19 -8.67 -10.85 8.89
C PHE A 19 -9.92 -11.64 9.26
N ALA A 20 -10.72 -11.13 10.21
CA ALA A 20 -11.98 -11.76 10.61
C ALA A 20 -12.96 -11.83 9.42
N ALA A 21 -13.10 -10.74 8.67
CA ALA A 21 -13.95 -10.70 7.47
C ALA A 21 -13.47 -11.67 6.38
N HIS A 22 -12.16 -11.73 6.12
CA HIS A 22 -11.59 -12.69 5.16
C HIS A 22 -11.74 -14.13 5.62
N SER A 23 -11.55 -14.40 6.92
CA SER A 23 -11.75 -15.72 7.52
C SER A 23 -13.21 -16.16 7.40
N LEU A 24 -14.15 -15.26 7.70
CA LEU A 24 -15.58 -15.51 7.54
C LEU A 24 -15.95 -15.75 6.06
N LEU A 25 -15.43 -14.94 5.14
CA LEU A 25 -15.62 -15.13 3.69
C LEU A 25 -15.03 -16.46 3.19
N ARG A 26 -13.94 -16.93 3.81
CA ARG A 26 -13.39 -18.25 3.53
C ARG A 26 -14.30 -19.36 4.05
N LEU A 27 -14.93 -19.17 5.22
CA LEU A 27 -15.89 -20.11 5.79
C LEU A 27 -17.18 -20.22 4.96
N THR A 28 -17.61 -19.17 4.26
CA THR A 28 -18.79 -19.23 3.36
C THR A 28 -18.53 -20.03 2.07
N GLY A 29 -17.30 -20.51 1.85
CA GLY A 29 -16.97 -21.40 0.72
C GLY A 29 -16.97 -20.70 -0.65
N ALA A 30 -17.06 -19.37 -0.68
CA ALA A 30 -17.01 -18.58 -1.91
C ALA A 30 -15.75 -18.94 -2.72
N ARG A 31 -15.92 -19.22 -4.03
CA ARG A 31 -14.83 -19.66 -4.92
C ARG A 31 -13.69 -18.64 -5.00
N ILE A 32 -13.99 -17.36 -4.73
CA ILE A 32 -13.05 -16.23 -4.65
C ILE A 32 -12.15 -16.29 -3.40
N ALA A 33 -12.62 -16.91 -2.32
CA ALA A 33 -11.89 -17.01 -1.05
C ALA A 33 -11.06 -18.29 -0.92
N ARG A 34 -11.02 -19.13 -1.97
CA ARG A 34 -10.16 -20.31 -1.99
C ARG A 34 -8.72 -19.90 -2.28
N PRO A 35 -7.73 -20.44 -1.55
CA PRO A 35 -6.32 -20.19 -1.85
C PRO A 35 -6.03 -20.61 -3.30
N THR A 36 -5.48 -19.68 -4.08
CA THR A 36 -5.05 -19.95 -5.46
C THR A 36 -3.80 -20.82 -5.52
N GLN A 37 -3.03 -20.87 -4.42
CA GLN A 37 -1.82 -21.68 -4.27
C GLN A 37 -1.81 -22.38 -2.91
N ILE A 38 -1.14 -23.53 -2.85
CA ILE A 38 -0.86 -24.24 -1.60
C ILE A 38 0.09 -23.37 -0.77
N ILE A 39 -0.25 -23.15 0.51
CA ILE A 39 0.58 -22.37 1.43
C ILE A 39 1.82 -23.19 1.78
N THR A 40 2.90 -23.00 1.03
CA THR A 40 4.22 -23.51 1.37
C THR A 40 4.86 -22.58 2.41
N LEU A 41 5.72 -23.11 3.29
CA LEU A 41 6.41 -22.33 4.33
C LEU A 41 7.13 -21.09 3.75
N ASN A 42 7.72 -21.21 2.55
CA ASN A 42 8.36 -20.08 1.87
C ASN A 42 7.35 -18.97 1.51
N ILE A 43 6.19 -19.32 0.95
CA ILE A 43 5.14 -18.34 0.62
C ILE A 43 4.63 -17.68 1.90
N PHE A 44 4.42 -18.47 2.96
CA PHE A 44 4.03 -17.94 4.26
C PHE A 44 5.03 -16.91 4.79
N LEU A 45 6.33 -17.22 4.76
CA LEU A 45 7.39 -16.31 5.20
C LEU A 45 7.46 -15.04 4.34
N VAL A 46 7.38 -15.16 3.01
CA VAL A 46 7.38 -14.02 2.10
C VAL A 46 6.15 -13.14 2.33
N THR A 47 4.96 -13.72 2.51
CA THR A 47 3.74 -12.98 2.82
C THR A 47 3.79 -12.34 4.20
N ALA A 48 4.31 -13.03 5.22
CA ALA A 48 4.48 -12.49 6.56
C ALA A 48 5.46 -11.31 6.56
N LEU A 49 6.60 -11.44 5.88
CA LEU A 49 7.60 -10.38 5.75
C LEU A 49 7.05 -9.19 4.96
N ASN A 50 6.36 -9.43 3.84
CA ASN A 50 5.72 -8.37 3.07
C ASN A 50 4.64 -7.65 3.91
N GLY A 51 3.80 -8.39 4.62
CA GLY A 51 2.79 -7.82 5.52
C GLY A 51 3.42 -6.97 6.63
N PHE A 52 4.52 -7.45 7.22
CA PHE A 52 5.25 -6.70 8.24
C PHE A 52 5.85 -5.40 7.67
N ILE A 53 6.58 -5.48 6.55
CA ILE A 53 7.22 -4.31 5.93
C ILE A 53 6.17 -3.33 5.40
N ALA A 54 5.20 -3.79 4.61
CA ALA A 54 4.24 -2.92 3.94
C ALA A 54 3.26 -2.28 4.92
N MET A 55 2.74 -3.04 5.88
CA MET A 55 1.65 -2.56 6.71
C MET A 55 2.10 -2.12 8.11
N ALA A 56 3.03 -2.82 8.77
CA ALA A 56 3.50 -2.38 10.08
C ALA A 56 4.52 -1.25 9.95
N VAL A 57 5.59 -1.46 9.19
CA VAL A 57 6.63 -0.43 8.99
C VAL A 57 6.09 0.71 8.12
N GLY A 58 5.47 0.39 6.99
CA GLY A 58 4.97 1.39 6.03
C GLY A 58 3.93 2.34 6.64
N MET A 59 2.89 1.82 7.30
CA MET A 59 1.89 2.70 7.91
C MET A 59 2.43 3.48 9.11
N THR A 60 3.34 2.90 9.90
CA THR A 60 3.97 3.64 11.01
C THR A 60 4.80 4.81 10.50
N LEU A 61 5.57 4.63 9.41
CA LEU A 61 6.30 5.72 8.75
C LEU A 61 5.37 6.79 8.19
N ILE A 62 4.24 6.41 7.59
CA ILE A 62 3.24 7.37 7.09
C ILE A 62 2.63 8.16 8.26
N LEU A 63 2.23 7.48 9.33
CA LEU A 63 1.65 8.12 10.51
C LEU A 63 2.65 9.04 11.21
N TYR A 64 3.93 8.67 11.23
CA TYR A 64 5.01 9.53 11.69
C TYR A 64 5.16 10.78 10.80
N ALA A 65 5.16 10.60 9.47
CA ALA A 65 5.22 11.71 8.52
C ALA A 65 4.00 12.64 8.63
N LEU A 66 2.81 12.10 8.93
CA LEU A 66 1.59 12.89 9.18
C LEU A 66 1.64 13.66 10.50
N ARG A 67 2.40 13.17 11.48
CA ARG A 67 2.56 13.85 12.78
C ARG A 67 3.45 15.09 12.66
N GLU A 68 4.50 15.02 11.85
CA GLU A 68 5.46 16.12 11.67
C GLU A 68 5.22 16.97 10.42
N GLY A 69 4.54 16.43 9.40
CA GLY A 69 4.29 17.07 8.12
C GLY A 69 2.83 17.44 7.89
N ASN A 70 2.58 18.32 6.91
CA ASN A 70 1.22 18.61 6.45
C ASN A 70 0.61 17.35 5.82
N VAL A 71 -0.58 16.95 6.30
CA VAL A 71 -1.35 15.79 5.80
C VAL A 71 -1.47 15.80 4.27
N GLY A 72 -1.66 16.98 3.67
CA GLY A 72 -1.70 17.15 2.22
C GLY A 72 -0.38 16.76 1.54
N MET A 73 0.76 17.17 2.08
CA MET A 73 2.08 16.87 1.50
C MET A 73 2.41 15.38 1.59
N VAL A 74 2.08 14.71 2.71
CA VAL A 74 2.28 13.26 2.85
C VAL A 74 1.40 12.47 1.88
N ALA A 75 0.14 12.89 1.70
CA ALA A 75 -0.77 12.28 0.74
C ALA A 75 -0.26 12.45 -0.71
N LEU A 76 0.27 13.63 -1.05
CA LEU A 76 0.86 13.89 -2.37
C LEU A 76 2.08 13.00 -2.61
N LEU A 77 3.02 12.93 -1.66
CA LEU A 77 4.21 12.08 -1.77
C LEU A 77 3.82 10.60 -1.90
N SER A 78 2.86 10.11 -1.10
CA SER A 78 2.37 8.73 -1.21
C SER A 78 1.69 8.45 -2.56
N SER A 79 1.02 9.44 -3.16
CA SER A 79 0.40 9.32 -4.49
C SER A 79 1.43 9.26 -5.64
N THR A 80 2.70 9.58 -5.40
CA THR A 80 3.76 9.43 -6.41
C THR A 80 4.31 8.00 -6.53
N THR A 81 3.86 7.07 -5.68
CA THR A 81 4.26 5.66 -5.71
C THR A 81 4.14 5.01 -7.10
N PRO A 82 3.05 5.22 -7.89
CA PRO A 82 2.95 4.66 -9.24
C PRO A 82 3.99 5.22 -10.22
N ILE A 83 4.37 6.49 -10.06
CA ILE A 83 5.41 7.15 -10.85
C ILE A 83 6.77 6.55 -10.51
N MET A 84 7.06 6.34 -9.22
CA MET A 84 8.28 5.69 -8.73
C MET A 84 8.37 4.20 -9.12
N LEU A 85 7.23 3.53 -9.31
CA LEU A 85 7.17 2.13 -9.75
C LEU A 85 7.65 1.93 -11.19
N LEU A 86 7.46 2.89 -12.09
CA LEU A 86 7.88 2.80 -13.49
C LEU A 86 9.40 2.59 -13.69
N PRO A 87 10.29 3.41 -13.09
CA PRO A 87 11.73 3.19 -13.18
C PRO A 87 12.15 1.89 -12.47
N LEU A 88 11.50 1.55 -11.36
CA LEU A 88 11.79 0.30 -10.65
C LEU A 88 11.45 -0.94 -11.49
N LEU A 89 10.31 -0.91 -12.17
CA LEU A 89 9.91 -1.93 -13.13
C LEU A 89 10.89 -2.01 -14.30
N TRP A 90 11.34 -0.86 -14.82
CA TRP A 90 12.34 -0.84 -15.89
C TRP A 90 13.66 -1.49 -15.45
N ILE A 91 14.12 -1.21 -14.23
CA ILE A 91 15.35 -1.80 -13.66
C ILE A 91 15.17 -3.31 -13.46
N TYR A 92 14.04 -3.75 -12.91
CA TYR A 92 13.82 -5.17 -12.57
C TYR A 92 13.51 -6.04 -13.80
N THR A 93 12.63 -5.57 -14.68
CA THR A 93 12.20 -6.31 -15.88
C THR A 93 13.13 -6.12 -17.07
N LYS A 94 14.02 -5.12 -17.03
CA LYS A 94 14.85 -4.64 -18.16
C LYS A 94 14.08 -4.27 -19.42
N GLN A 95 12.75 -4.22 -19.38
CA GLN A 95 11.90 -3.83 -20.49
C GLN A 95 11.42 -2.41 -20.29
N CYS A 96 11.54 -1.58 -21.33
CA CYS A 96 11.12 -0.19 -21.26
C CYS A 96 9.58 -0.14 -21.09
N PRO A 97 9.05 0.54 -20.06
CA PRO A 97 7.61 0.69 -19.88
C PRO A 97 6.96 1.37 -21.08
N ASN A 98 5.71 1.01 -21.38
CA ASN A 98 4.94 1.54 -22.50
C ASN A 98 4.90 3.09 -22.48
N ARG A 99 5.01 3.74 -23.65
CA ARG A 99 4.99 5.21 -23.79
C ARG A 99 3.76 5.86 -23.13
N TYR A 100 2.61 5.19 -23.16
CA TYR A 100 1.40 5.66 -22.49
C TYR A 100 1.52 5.70 -20.95
N ALA A 101 2.34 4.83 -20.35
CA ALA A 101 2.58 4.84 -18.91
C ALA A 101 3.43 6.04 -18.47
N TRP A 102 4.40 6.43 -19.31
CA TRP A 102 5.16 7.67 -19.11
C TRP A 102 4.29 8.93 -19.26
N LEU A 103 3.36 8.92 -20.21
CA LEU A 103 2.41 10.02 -20.41
C LEU A 103 1.49 10.20 -19.20
N GLY A 104 0.97 9.09 -18.65
CA GLY A 104 0.22 9.09 -17.39
C GLY A 104 1.05 9.57 -16.19
N ALA A 105 2.33 9.19 -16.11
CA ALA A 105 3.24 9.66 -15.06
C ALA A 105 3.46 11.17 -15.10
N ILE A 106 3.70 11.74 -16.29
CA ILE A 106 3.87 13.20 -16.47
C ILE A 106 2.58 13.93 -16.07
N LEU A 107 1.42 13.42 -16.47
CA LEU A 107 0.12 14.01 -16.12
C LEU A 107 -0.13 13.95 -14.59
N ALA A 108 0.23 12.84 -13.94
CA ALA A 108 0.13 12.70 -12.49
C ALA A 108 1.09 13.65 -11.74
N VAL A 109 2.33 13.83 -12.22
CA VAL A 109 3.26 14.83 -11.67
C VAL A 109 2.69 16.24 -11.83
N GLY A 110 2.15 16.57 -13.00
CA GLY A 110 1.51 17.86 -13.25
C GLY A 110 0.33 18.14 -12.31
N GLY A 111 -0.56 17.15 -12.12
CA GLY A 111 -1.68 17.27 -11.18
C GLY A 111 -1.24 17.41 -9.73
N THR A 112 -0.20 16.67 -9.32
CA THR A 112 0.37 16.76 -7.97
C THR A 112 1.02 18.14 -7.75
N SER A 113 1.68 18.70 -8.76
CA SER A 113 2.28 20.04 -8.70
C SER A 113 1.22 21.13 -8.56
N LEU A 114 0.05 20.99 -9.19
CA LEU A 114 -1.06 21.94 -9.07
C LEU A 114 -1.74 21.89 -7.69
N LEU A 115 -1.69 20.73 -7.03
CA LEU A 115 -2.22 20.55 -5.67
C LEU A 115 -1.30 21.12 -4.59
N VAL A 116 0.00 21.21 -4.87
CA VAL A 116 1.00 21.71 -3.91
C VAL A 116 1.21 23.23 -4.00
N SER A 117 0.80 23.85 -5.11
CA SER A 117 0.80 25.31 -5.34
C SER A 117 -0.42 25.98 -4.74
#